data_AF-A0A936F8I2-F1
#
_entry.id   AF-A0A936F8I2-F1
#
_cell.length_a   1.000
_cell.length_b   1.000
_cell.length_c   1.000
_cell.angle_alpha   90.00
_cell.angle_beta   90.00
_cell.angle_gamma   90.00
#
_symmetry.space_group_name_H-M   'P 1'
#
loop_
_entity.id
_entity.type
_entity.pdbx_description
1 polymer ?
#
loop_
_entity_poly.entity_id
_entity_poly.type
_entity_poly.pdbx_seq_one_letter_code
_entity_poly.pdbx_strand_id
1 'polypeptide(L)'
;MRKRVNRRDVMRWAAGVAISGPAWAQSQEPLKLFGVTVPQPLVDKVKAKIGPLNLLDIVTEILALERQANAKGLPYSPLDAIKPPPLVAVEGSFYESAVPRLVSLIDRSEGRDPETAEKAGALLADVNATQHVVPDALKPVPLRLSTARDFASLKDEYARLFKTAEVRTQHKDAVAWQAAMVAQSRLRYETVGKDVQVPWFFIGAIHGLEASFNFRAHLHNGDFPLKQRTRQVPAGHPTVWLPPDDWESSAKDAMKLLGFAGKSDWSLERTLYRLEAYNGFGYRKQLVPSPYLWGYSNHYDAGKFVADGKWSPTAKSRQCGAAVVIRALVDAGTVSFG
;
A
#
# COMPACT_ATOMS: atom_id res chain seq x y z
N MET A 1 -7.09 -51.88 -15.12
CA MET A 1 -7.07 -51.86 -16.61
C MET A 1 -7.53 -50.48 -17.06
N ARG A 2 -6.62 -49.65 -17.62
CA ARG A 2 -6.51 -49.36 -19.07
C ARG A 2 -7.83 -48.75 -19.62
N LYS A 3 -7.93 -47.49 -20.06
CA LYS A 3 -7.06 -46.74 -21.00
C LYS A 3 -7.31 -45.22 -20.92
N ARG A 4 -6.23 -44.45 -21.13
CA ARG A 4 -6.20 -43.08 -21.67
C ARG A 4 -6.78 -43.06 -23.09
N VAL A 5 -7.37 -41.94 -23.55
CA VAL A 5 -7.08 -41.34 -24.86
C VAL A 5 -7.20 -39.81 -24.76
N ASN A 6 -6.30 -39.11 -25.46
CA ASN A 6 -6.00 -37.69 -25.46
C ASN A 6 -6.56 -37.00 -26.73
N ARG A 7 -6.46 -35.66 -26.72
CA ARG A 7 -6.68 -34.63 -27.74
C ARG A 7 -6.42 -35.01 -29.22
N ARG A 8 -7.34 -34.48 -30.05
CA ARG A 8 -7.30 -34.16 -31.50
C ARG A 8 -7.59 -35.33 -32.47
N ASP A 9 -8.27 -34.94 -33.56
CA ASP A 9 -8.84 -35.72 -34.67
C ASP A 9 -10.31 -36.12 -34.39
N VAL A 10 -11.34 -35.65 -35.12
CA VAL A 10 -11.42 -35.38 -36.56
C VAL A 10 -12.38 -34.20 -36.83
N MET A 11 -11.92 -33.30 -37.68
CA MET A 11 -12.60 -32.12 -38.23
C MET A 11 -13.31 -32.48 -39.56
N ARG A 12 -14.35 -31.70 -39.92
CA ARG A 12 -15.07 -31.55 -41.22
C ARG A 12 -16.41 -32.31 -41.28
N TRP A 13 -17.53 -31.72 -41.73
CA TRP A 13 -17.72 -30.78 -42.84
C TRP A 13 -18.88 -29.80 -42.58
N ALA A 14 -18.89 -28.70 -43.34
CA ALA A 14 -19.64 -27.46 -43.13
C ALA A 14 -21.04 -27.42 -43.80
N ALA A 15 -21.68 -26.25 -43.64
CA ALA A 15 -22.94 -25.72 -44.20
C ALA A 15 -24.19 -26.09 -43.39
N GLY A 16 -24.98 -25.17 -42.83
CA GLY A 16 -25.02 -23.73 -42.95
C GLY A 16 -26.48 -23.29 -42.95
N VAL A 17 -27.03 -22.88 -41.81
CA VAL A 17 -28.18 -21.97 -41.67
C VAL A 17 -28.05 -21.36 -40.28
N ALA A 18 -27.69 -20.08 -40.21
CA ALA A 18 -27.73 -19.30 -38.99
C ALA A 18 -29.18 -18.90 -38.71
N ILE A 19 -29.66 -19.11 -37.48
CA ILE A 19 -30.63 -18.25 -36.76
C ILE A 19 -30.82 -18.80 -35.32
N SER A 20 -30.76 -17.86 -34.37
CA SER A 20 -31.30 -17.88 -32.99
C SER A 20 -30.82 -18.94 -31.99
N GLY A 21 -29.90 -18.54 -31.11
CA GLY A 21 -29.86 -19.03 -29.73
C GLY A 21 -30.63 -18.06 -28.81
N PRO A 22 -31.40 -18.55 -27.83
CA PRO A 22 -32.18 -17.69 -26.93
C PRO A 22 -31.32 -17.10 -25.80
N ALA A 23 -31.47 -15.77 -25.66
CA ALA A 23 -31.63 -15.00 -24.43
C ALA A 23 -30.94 -15.51 -23.16
N TRP A 24 -29.72 -15.03 -22.93
CA TRP A 24 -29.35 -14.51 -21.62
C TRP A 24 -29.27 -12.99 -21.76
N ALA A 25 -30.44 -12.36 -21.77
CA ALA A 25 -30.53 -10.93 -21.55
C ALA A 25 -30.12 -10.66 -20.10
N GLN A 26 -28.82 -10.46 -19.86
CA GLN A 26 -28.45 -9.52 -18.81
C GLN A 26 -28.94 -8.17 -19.30
N SER A 27 -30.08 -7.75 -18.76
CA SER A 27 -30.50 -6.36 -18.79
C SER A 27 -29.36 -5.55 -18.18
N GLN A 28 -28.46 -5.04 -19.02
CA GLN A 28 -27.60 -3.95 -18.64
C GLN A 28 -28.53 -2.76 -18.45
N GLU A 29 -28.78 -2.42 -17.20
CA GLU A 29 -29.46 -1.17 -16.92
C GLU A 29 -28.67 -0.04 -17.59
N PRO A 30 -29.36 0.89 -18.28
CA PRO A 30 -28.69 2.03 -18.88
C PRO A 30 -27.93 2.79 -17.79
N LEU A 31 -26.69 3.21 -18.11
CA LEU A 31 -25.88 3.98 -17.19
C LEU A 31 -26.66 5.25 -16.83
N LYS A 32 -27.06 5.34 -15.55
CA LYS A 32 -27.75 6.51 -15.02
C LYS A 32 -26.75 7.34 -14.23
N LEU A 33 -26.56 8.57 -14.66
CA LEU A 33 -25.85 9.58 -13.90
C LEU A 33 -26.91 10.54 -13.36
N PHE A 34 -27.00 10.69 -12.03
CA PHE A 34 -27.98 11.57 -11.38
C PHE A 34 -29.44 11.32 -11.81
N GLY A 35 -29.81 10.06 -12.05
CA GLY A 35 -31.18 9.68 -12.44
C GLY A 35 -31.51 9.87 -13.93
N VAL A 36 -30.59 10.39 -14.74
CA VAL A 36 -30.77 10.56 -16.19
C VAL A 36 -30.05 9.44 -16.95
N THR A 37 -30.75 8.81 -17.89
CA THR A 37 -30.21 7.73 -18.73
C THR A 37 -29.27 8.31 -19.78
N VAL A 38 -27.99 7.96 -19.70
CA VAL A 38 -26.97 8.46 -20.64
C VAL A 38 -27.10 7.75 -21.99
N PRO A 39 -27.18 8.49 -23.11
CA PRO A 39 -27.28 7.88 -24.44
C PRO A 39 -26.05 7.03 -24.80
N GLN A 40 -26.26 5.82 -25.32
CA GLN A 40 -25.19 4.87 -25.65
C GLN A 40 -24.08 5.43 -26.57
N PRO A 41 -24.37 6.27 -27.59
CA PRO A 41 -23.32 6.87 -28.42
C PRO A 41 -22.37 7.80 -27.65
N LEU A 42 -22.84 8.38 -26.54
CA LEU A 42 -22.03 9.23 -25.65
C LEU A 42 -21.15 8.36 -24.75
N VAL A 43 -21.69 7.24 -24.22
CA VAL A 43 -20.93 6.23 -23.48
C VAL A 43 -19.77 5.67 -24.33
N ASP A 44 -20.04 5.42 -25.61
CA ASP A 44 -19.05 4.87 -26.54
C ASP A 44 -18.00 5.91 -26.93
N LYS A 45 -18.39 7.20 -27.06
CA LYS A 45 -17.45 8.33 -27.26
C LYS A 45 -16.56 8.58 -26.04
N VAL A 46 -17.12 8.47 -24.83
CA VAL A 46 -16.36 8.60 -23.57
C VAL A 46 -15.34 7.47 -23.44
N LYS A 47 -15.70 6.23 -23.77
CA LYS A 47 -14.78 5.09 -23.79
C LYS A 47 -13.70 5.20 -24.87
N ALA A 48 -14.02 5.78 -26.03
CA ALA A 48 -13.10 5.92 -27.17
C ALA A 48 -12.05 7.03 -27.01
N LYS A 49 -12.20 7.93 -26.03
CA LYS A 49 -11.28 9.06 -25.81
C LYS A 49 -10.29 8.85 -24.65
N ILE A 50 -10.25 7.64 -24.07
CA ILE A 50 -9.39 7.33 -22.91
C ILE A 50 -7.99 6.91 -23.39
N GLY A 51 -7.19 7.90 -23.76
CA GLY A 51 -5.79 7.96 -23.36
C GLY A 51 -5.68 9.05 -22.29
N PRO A 52 -4.87 8.89 -21.22
CA PRO A 52 -4.83 9.89 -20.16
C PRO A 52 -4.34 11.24 -20.68
N LEU A 53 -5.15 12.29 -20.53
CA LEU A 53 -4.73 13.68 -20.76
C LEU A 53 -3.58 14.03 -19.80
N ASN A 54 -2.57 14.77 -20.27
CA ASN A 54 -1.46 15.20 -19.44
C ASN A 54 -1.92 16.33 -18.50
N LEU A 55 -1.33 16.44 -17.30
CA LEU A 55 -1.62 17.46 -16.29
C LEU A 55 -1.59 18.90 -16.86
N LEU A 56 -0.67 19.17 -17.79
CA LEU A 56 -0.55 20.47 -18.47
C LEU A 56 -1.75 20.78 -19.39
N ASP A 57 -2.33 19.77 -20.03
CA ASP A 57 -3.51 19.93 -20.88
C ASP A 57 -4.74 20.26 -20.01
N ILE A 58 -4.88 19.60 -18.87
CA ILE A 58 -5.95 19.84 -17.89
C ILE A 58 -5.86 21.27 -17.33
N VAL A 59 -4.67 21.74 -16.94
CA VAL A 59 -4.45 23.12 -16.47
C VAL A 59 -4.83 24.15 -17.54
N THR A 60 -4.45 23.90 -18.79
CA THR A 60 -4.71 24.82 -19.90
C THR A 60 -6.20 24.93 -20.20
N GLU A 61 -6.92 23.81 -20.14
CA GLU A 61 -8.37 23.76 -20.33
C GLU A 61 -9.13 24.46 -19.19
N ILE A 62 -8.73 24.28 -17.92
CA ILE A 62 -9.33 25.00 -16.79
C ILE A 62 -9.22 26.52 -17.00
N LEU A 63 -8.04 27.01 -17.37
CA LEU A 63 -7.81 28.45 -17.62
C LEU A 63 -8.55 28.96 -18.87
N ALA A 64 -8.78 28.11 -19.87
CA ALA A 64 -9.57 28.46 -21.04
C ALA A 64 -11.05 28.62 -20.68
N LEU A 65 -11.60 27.69 -19.89
CA LEU A 65 -12.98 27.75 -19.41
C LEU A 65 -13.22 28.94 -18.49
N GLU A 66 -12.30 29.26 -17.57
CA GLU A 66 -12.38 30.47 -16.74
C GLU A 66 -12.44 31.75 -17.60
N ARG A 67 -11.58 31.85 -18.62
CA ARG A 67 -11.59 32.99 -19.55
C ARG A 67 -12.88 33.07 -20.37
N GLN A 68 -13.38 31.94 -20.85
CA GLN A 68 -14.62 31.88 -21.61
C GLN A 68 -15.83 32.27 -20.75
N ALA A 69 -15.90 31.76 -19.52
CA ALA A 69 -16.95 32.07 -18.57
C ALA A 69 -16.93 33.57 -18.18
N ASN A 70 -15.74 34.18 -18.06
CA ASN A 70 -15.60 35.61 -17.79
C ASN A 70 -15.97 36.47 -19.00
N ALA A 71 -15.56 36.08 -20.20
CA ALA A 71 -15.93 36.78 -21.44
C ALA A 71 -17.45 36.75 -21.70
N LYS A 72 -18.13 35.68 -21.25
CA LYS A 72 -19.59 35.54 -21.32
C LYS A 72 -20.35 36.26 -20.18
N GLY A 73 -19.65 36.91 -19.24
CA GLY A 73 -20.27 37.66 -18.16
C GLY A 73 -21.06 36.80 -17.16
N LEU A 74 -20.67 35.53 -16.98
CA LEU A 74 -21.35 34.62 -16.04
C LEU A 74 -21.17 35.12 -14.59
N PRO A 75 -22.22 35.05 -13.75
CA PRO A 75 -22.18 35.57 -12.38
C PRO A 75 -21.16 34.82 -11.52
N TYR A 76 -20.63 35.47 -10.50
CA TYR A 76 -19.75 34.82 -9.52
C TYR A 76 -20.52 33.79 -8.70
N SER A 77 -19.90 32.65 -8.45
CA SER A 77 -20.46 31.63 -7.55
C SER A 77 -20.29 32.09 -6.09
N PRO A 78 -21.24 31.80 -5.19
CA PRO A 78 -21.02 31.94 -3.74
C PRO A 78 -19.78 31.17 -3.24
N LEU A 79 -19.34 30.14 -4.00
CA LEU A 79 -18.12 29.36 -3.74
C LEU A 79 -16.82 30.13 -4.06
N ASP A 80 -16.92 31.27 -4.75
CA ASP A 80 -15.78 32.18 -5.03
C ASP A 80 -15.46 33.12 -3.86
N ALA A 81 -16.18 33.04 -2.74
CA ALA A 81 -15.98 33.88 -1.55
C ALA A 81 -14.57 33.75 -0.93
N ILE A 82 -13.90 32.63 -1.19
CA ILE A 82 -12.48 32.42 -0.89
C ILE A 82 -11.77 32.28 -2.22
N LYS A 83 -10.83 33.20 -2.51
CA LYS A 83 -10.04 33.14 -3.75
C LYS A 83 -9.32 31.79 -3.80
N PRO A 84 -9.60 30.92 -4.79
CA PRO A 84 -8.95 29.63 -4.87
C PRO A 84 -7.43 29.84 -5.03
N PRO A 85 -6.60 28.99 -4.42
CA PRO A 85 -5.16 29.08 -4.58
C PRO A 85 -4.76 29.04 -6.06
N PRO A 86 -3.57 29.56 -6.41
CA PRO A 86 -3.05 29.45 -7.77
C PRO A 86 -3.00 27.96 -8.19
N LEU A 87 -3.20 27.68 -9.48
CA LEU A 87 -3.01 26.33 -10.01
C LEU A 87 -1.51 25.99 -9.89
N VAL A 88 -1.16 25.10 -8.97
CA VAL A 88 0.22 24.65 -8.73
C VAL A 88 0.38 23.24 -9.28
N ALA A 89 1.38 23.04 -10.16
CA ALA A 89 1.66 21.77 -10.82
C ALA A 89 2.40 20.76 -9.91
N VAL A 90 1.84 20.47 -8.73
CA VAL A 90 2.30 19.44 -7.81
C VAL A 90 1.09 18.61 -7.43
N GLU A 91 1.11 17.28 -7.61
CA GLU A 91 -0.09 16.42 -7.59
C GLU A 91 -0.98 16.50 -6.33
N GLY A 92 -0.43 16.87 -5.18
CA GLY A 92 -1.23 17.17 -3.98
C GLY A 92 -1.89 18.55 -4.00
N SER A 93 -1.20 19.56 -4.54
CA SER A 93 -1.66 20.96 -4.59
C SER A 93 -2.54 21.25 -5.82
N PHE A 94 -2.37 20.50 -6.91
CA PHE A 94 -3.19 20.64 -8.11
C PHE A 94 -4.64 20.25 -7.85
N TYR A 95 -4.88 19.11 -7.19
CA TYR A 95 -6.23 18.68 -6.86
C TYR A 95 -6.94 19.69 -5.94
N GLU A 96 -6.27 20.13 -4.88
CA GLU A 96 -6.77 21.12 -3.92
C GLU A 96 -7.04 22.50 -4.55
N SER A 97 -6.36 22.84 -5.66
CA SER A 97 -6.55 24.10 -6.39
C SER A 97 -7.54 24.00 -7.57
N ALA A 98 -7.61 22.86 -8.25
CA ALA A 98 -8.44 22.64 -9.44
C ALA A 98 -9.90 22.32 -9.12
N VAL A 99 -10.16 21.52 -8.07
CA VAL A 99 -11.52 21.08 -7.72
C VAL A 99 -12.43 22.26 -7.36
N PRO A 100 -12.05 23.21 -6.47
CA PRO A 100 -12.91 24.35 -6.16
C PRO A 100 -13.24 25.22 -7.38
N ARG A 101 -12.29 25.37 -8.31
CA ARG A 101 -12.45 26.15 -9.55
C ARG A 101 -13.42 25.49 -10.53
N LEU A 102 -13.28 24.18 -10.73
CA LEU A 102 -14.16 23.41 -11.62
C LEU A 102 -15.59 23.34 -11.06
N VAL A 103 -15.74 23.16 -9.74
CA VAL A 103 -17.06 23.18 -9.09
C VAL A 103 -17.71 24.56 -9.19
N SER A 104 -16.95 25.65 -8.99
CA SER A 104 -17.44 27.02 -9.20
C SER A 104 -17.86 27.26 -10.66
N LEU A 105 -17.07 26.77 -11.63
CA LEU A 105 -17.40 26.88 -13.06
C LEU A 105 -18.70 26.15 -13.41
N ILE A 106 -18.92 24.95 -12.88
CA ILE A 106 -20.17 24.20 -13.07
C ILE A 106 -21.34 25.01 -12.50
N ASP A 107 -21.26 25.42 -11.22
CA ASP A 107 -22.32 26.15 -10.52
C ASP A 107 -22.74 27.44 -11.25
N ARG A 108 -21.80 28.24 -11.74
CA ARG A 108 -22.11 29.50 -12.45
C ARG A 108 -22.57 29.31 -13.91
N SER A 109 -22.34 28.14 -14.51
CA SER A 109 -22.65 27.88 -15.92
C SER A 109 -23.83 26.92 -16.13
N GLU A 110 -24.21 26.11 -15.14
CA GLU A 110 -25.22 25.05 -15.26
C GLU A 110 -26.56 25.54 -15.83
N GLY A 111 -27.03 26.73 -15.40
CA GLY A 111 -28.30 27.30 -15.85
C GLY A 111 -28.22 28.24 -17.07
N ARG A 112 -27.03 28.59 -17.56
CA ARG A 112 -26.85 29.68 -18.56
C ARG A 112 -25.93 29.34 -19.72
N ASP A 113 -25.01 28.41 -19.52
CA ASP A 113 -24.02 27.98 -20.51
C ASP A 113 -23.73 26.47 -20.33
N PRO A 114 -24.70 25.60 -20.67
CA PRO A 114 -24.63 24.17 -20.39
C PRO A 114 -23.39 23.49 -21.00
N GLU A 115 -22.89 23.99 -22.13
CA GLU A 115 -21.68 23.48 -22.77
C GLU A 115 -20.42 23.68 -21.90
N THR A 116 -20.30 24.84 -21.24
CA THR A 116 -19.20 25.11 -20.30
C THR A 116 -19.34 24.29 -19.04
N ALA A 117 -20.57 24.09 -18.55
CA ALA A 117 -20.85 23.25 -17.39
C ALA A 117 -20.49 21.78 -17.66
N GLU A 118 -20.84 21.26 -18.84
CA GLU A 118 -20.52 19.89 -19.24
C GLU A 118 -19.01 19.68 -19.39
N LYS A 119 -18.28 20.64 -19.99
CA LYS A 119 -16.82 20.58 -20.10
C LYS A 119 -16.13 20.66 -18.73
N ALA A 120 -16.58 21.53 -17.85
CA ALA A 120 -16.06 21.63 -16.49
C ALA A 120 -16.36 20.35 -15.68
N GLY A 121 -17.54 19.76 -15.85
CA GLY A 121 -17.92 18.48 -15.26
C GLY A 121 -17.07 17.30 -15.74
N ALA A 122 -16.77 17.25 -17.05
CA ALA A 122 -15.89 16.24 -17.63
C ALA A 122 -14.45 16.37 -17.08
N LEU A 123 -13.90 17.59 -17.02
CA LEU A 123 -12.59 17.83 -16.43
C LEU A 123 -12.55 17.51 -14.93
N LEU A 124 -13.63 17.77 -14.19
CA LEU A 124 -13.72 17.39 -12.78
C LEU A 124 -13.71 15.87 -12.61
N ALA A 125 -14.39 15.12 -13.50
CA ALA A 125 -14.33 13.67 -13.52
C ALA A 125 -12.93 13.15 -13.83
N ASP A 126 -12.23 13.78 -14.78
CA ASP A 126 -10.84 13.45 -15.12
C ASP A 126 -9.88 13.75 -13.95
N VAL A 127 -10.00 14.92 -13.31
CA VAL A 127 -9.22 15.28 -12.11
C VAL A 127 -9.49 14.30 -10.97
N ASN A 128 -10.74 13.89 -10.75
CA ASN A 128 -11.07 12.86 -9.77
C ASN A 128 -10.50 11.49 -10.16
N ALA A 129 -10.45 11.15 -11.46
CA ALA A 129 -9.84 9.93 -11.95
C ALA A 129 -8.31 9.93 -11.79
N THR A 130 -7.66 11.11 -11.89
CA THR A 130 -6.21 11.25 -11.62
C THR A 130 -5.84 11.01 -10.16
N GLN A 131 -6.78 11.10 -9.21
CA GLN A 131 -6.54 10.62 -7.84
C GLN A 131 -6.21 9.11 -7.77
N HIS A 132 -6.42 8.37 -8.86
CA HIS A 132 -6.09 6.95 -8.97
C HIS A 132 -4.96 6.62 -9.96
N VAL A 133 -4.28 7.60 -10.55
CA VAL A 133 -3.21 7.35 -11.52
C VAL A 133 -2.00 8.22 -11.23
N VAL A 134 -0.97 7.62 -10.64
CA VAL A 134 0.34 8.24 -10.42
C VAL A 134 1.04 8.44 -11.80
N PRO A 135 1.59 9.64 -12.11
CA PRO A 135 2.23 9.97 -13.38
C PRO A 135 3.41 9.05 -13.66
N ASP A 136 3.70 8.82 -14.95
CA ASP A 136 4.77 7.92 -15.36
C ASP A 136 6.16 8.30 -14.81
N ALA A 137 6.38 9.58 -14.50
CA ALA A 137 7.59 10.08 -13.85
C ALA A 137 7.61 9.88 -12.32
N LEU A 138 6.48 9.54 -11.72
CA LEU A 138 6.27 9.23 -10.30
C LEU A 138 5.91 7.74 -10.08
N LYS A 139 5.81 6.93 -11.14
CA LYS A 139 5.84 5.47 -11.02
C LYS A 139 7.09 5.12 -10.22
N PRO A 140 6.99 4.37 -9.10
CA PRO A 140 8.19 3.90 -8.43
C PRO A 140 9.06 3.21 -9.47
N VAL A 141 10.36 3.51 -9.49
CA VAL A 141 11.35 2.71 -10.23
C VAL A 141 10.91 1.26 -10.08
N PRO A 142 10.57 0.55 -11.18
CA PRO A 142 9.86 -0.72 -11.07
C PRO A 142 10.57 -1.56 -10.03
N LEU A 143 9.84 -1.95 -8.97
CA LEU A 143 10.42 -2.62 -7.82
C LEU A 143 11.13 -3.87 -8.34
N ARG A 144 12.45 -3.79 -8.52
CA ARG A 144 13.25 -4.92 -9.00
C ARG A 144 13.41 -5.85 -7.81
N LEU A 145 12.38 -6.64 -7.58
CA LEU A 145 12.32 -7.62 -6.50
C LEU A 145 12.95 -8.92 -6.98
N SER A 146 13.73 -9.52 -6.08
CA SER A 146 14.35 -10.81 -6.31
C SER A 146 13.55 -11.93 -5.64
N THR A 147 13.51 -13.09 -6.29
CA THR A 147 13.05 -14.34 -5.68
C THR A 147 14.11 -14.99 -4.79
N ALA A 148 15.33 -14.42 -4.74
CA ALA A 148 16.43 -14.91 -3.93
C ALA A 148 16.10 -14.89 -2.43
N ARG A 149 16.91 -15.62 -1.67
CA ARG A 149 16.75 -15.77 -0.21
C ARG A 149 18.06 -15.60 0.54
N ASP A 150 19.18 -15.49 -0.17
CA ASP A 150 20.47 -15.20 0.43
C ASP A 150 20.67 -13.68 0.55
N PHE A 151 21.44 -13.28 1.56
CA PHE A 151 21.70 -11.88 1.82
C PHE A 151 22.43 -11.17 0.66
N ALA A 152 23.40 -11.83 0.02
CA ALA A 152 24.24 -11.19 -0.99
C ALA A 152 23.41 -10.68 -2.16
N SER A 153 22.43 -11.49 -2.61
CA SER A 153 21.51 -11.13 -3.68
C SER A 153 20.46 -10.08 -3.29
N LEU A 154 20.15 -9.96 -2.00
CA LEU A 154 19.09 -9.08 -1.51
C LEU A 154 19.59 -7.74 -0.96
N LYS A 155 20.89 -7.63 -0.66
CA LYS A 155 21.50 -6.46 -0.01
C LYS A 155 21.11 -5.14 -0.69
N ASP A 156 21.41 -5.00 -1.98
CA ASP A 156 21.17 -3.75 -2.71
C ASP A 156 19.68 -3.44 -2.86
N GLU A 157 18.85 -4.48 -2.91
CA GLU A 157 17.40 -4.33 -2.92
C GLU A 157 16.92 -3.71 -1.60
N TYR A 158 17.35 -4.23 -0.44
CA TYR A 158 16.99 -3.67 0.86
C TYR A 158 17.43 -2.21 1.00
N ALA A 159 18.68 -1.90 0.63
CA ALA A 159 19.20 -0.53 0.68
C ALA A 159 18.33 0.42 -0.16
N ARG A 160 18.02 0.03 -1.40
CA ARG A 160 17.19 0.83 -2.31
C ARG A 160 15.77 1.01 -1.76
N LEU A 161 15.13 -0.08 -1.31
CA LEU A 161 13.76 -0.01 -0.78
C LEU A 161 13.70 0.86 0.47
N PHE A 162 14.65 0.72 1.40
CA PHE A 162 14.66 1.54 2.61
C PHE A 162 14.86 3.02 2.30
N LYS A 163 15.80 3.35 1.39
CA LYS A 163 16.06 4.73 0.96
C LYS A 163 14.83 5.40 0.35
N THR A 164 14.11 4.66 -0.49
CA THR A 164 12.94 5.15 -1.25
C THR A 164 11.60 4.93 -0.56
N ALA A 165 11.61 4.33 0.64
CA ALA A 165 10.40 4.09 1.41
C ALA A 165 9.85 5.42 1.94
N GLU A 166 8.57 5.64 1.66
CA GLU A 166 7.80 6.77 2.16
C GLU A 166 6.56 6.25 2.89
N VAL A 167 6.29 6.79 4.07
CA VAL A 167 5.07 6.47 4.84
C VAL A 167 3.88 7.08 4.12
N ARG A 168 2.86 6.26 3.82
CA ARG A 168 1.61 6.73 3.23
C ARG A 168 0.94 7.73 4.18
N THR A 169 0.43 8.84 3.63
CA THR A 169 -0.09 9.98 4.41
C THR A 169 -1.12 9.57 5.45
N GLN A 170 -2.05 8.67 5.10
CA GLN A 170 -3.09 8.16 5.99
C GLN A 170 -2.59 7.29 7.15
N HIS A 171 -1.31 6.91 7.18
CA HIS A 171 -0.73 6.06 8.21
C HIS A 171 0.34 6.76 9.04
N LYS A 172 0.66 8.04 8.79
CA LYS A 172 1.72 8.77 9.48
C LYS A 172 1.57 8.73 11.00
N ASP A 173 0.38 8.99 11.53
CA ASP A 173 0.13 8.99 12.98
C ASP A 173 0.31 7.60 13.60
N ALA A 174 -0.15 6.55 12.91
CA ALA A 174 0.02 5.17 13.36
C ALA A 174 1.50 4.76 13.38
N VAL A 175 2.28 5.16 12.36
CA VAL A 175 3.72 4.91 12.31
C VAL A 175 4.45 5.68 13.41
N ALA A 176 4.11 6.95 13.62
CA ALA A 176 4.69 7.77 14.69
C ALA A 176 4.40 7.18 16.07
N TRP A 177 3.18 6.71 16.31
CA TRP A 177 2.82 6.02 17.54
C TRP A 177 3.65 4.73 17.76
N GLN A 178 3.81 3.90 16.73
CA GLN A 178 4.64 2.69 16.81
C GLN A 178 6.11 3.02 17.15
N ALA A 179 6.69 4.02 16.49
CA ALA A 179 8.05 4.47 16.77
C ALA A 179 8.19 5.01 18.20
N ALA A 180 7.20 5.78 18.68
CA ALA A 180 7.16 6.29 20.05
C ALA A 180 7.09 5.16 21.09
N MET A 181 6.27 4.12 20.86
CA MET A 181 6.21 2.95 21.74
C MET A 181 7.55 2.21 21.83
N VAL A 182 8.24 2.06 20.69
CA VAL A 182 9.58 1.48 20.65
C VAL A 182 10.58 2.33 21.43
N ALA A 183 10.58 3.65 21.22
CA ALA A 183 11.48 4.57 21.90
C ALA A 183 11.22 4.66 23.42
N GLN A 184 9.95 4.68 23.85
CA GLN A 184 9.57 4.75 25.26
C GLN A 184 10.08 3.56 26.06
N SER A 185 10.12 2.37 25.44
CA SER A 185 10.58 1.14 26.09
C SER A 185 12.05 0.80 25.79
N ARG A 186 12.81 1.75 25.23
CA ARG A 186 14.20 1.57 24.78
C ARG A 186 15.09 0.91 25.82
N LEU A 187 15.09 1.40 27.06
CA LEU A 187 15.98 0.88 28.12
C LEU A 187 15.76 -0.63 28.37
N ARG A 188 14.50 -1.09 28.32
CA ARG A 188 14.16 -2.50 28.51
C ARG A 188 14.65 -3.37 27.35
N TYR A 189 14.52 -2.86 26.12
CA TYR A 189 15.07 -3.51 24.93
C TYR A 189 16.61 -3.53 24.94
N GLU A 190 17.26 -2.46 25.40
CA GLU A 190 18.71 -2.39 25.54
C GLU A 190 19.25 -3.40 26.56
N THR A 191 18.55 -3.62 27.67
CA THR A 191 18.94 -4.65 28.66
C THR A 191 18.97 -6.04 28.02
N VAL A 192 17.89 -6.44 27.33
CA VAL A 192 17.87 -7.72 26.61
C VAL A 192 18.93 -7.74 25.51
N GLY A 193 19.00 -6.67 24.72
CA GLY A 193 19.89 -6.55 23.58
C GLY A 193 21.37 -6.67 23.96
N LYS A 194 21.79 -6.14 25.10
CA LYS A 194 23.16 -6.31 25.63
C LYS A 194 23.47 -7.77 25.92
N ASP A 195 22.55 -8.50 26.54
CA ASP A 195 22.76 -9.89 26.95
C ASP A 195 22.85 -10.86 25.75
N VAL A 196 22.13 -10.56 24.66
CA VAL A 196 22.15 -11.39 23.44
C VAL A 196 22.89 -10.77 22.26
N GLN A 197 23.48 -9.58 22.43
CA GLN A 197 24.18 -8.82 21.38
C GLN A 197 23.29 -8.54 20.15
N VAL A 198 22.05 -8.10 20.41
CA VAL A 198 21.06 -7.71 19.38
C VAL A 198 20.65 -6.24 19.60
N PRO A 199 20.60 -5.39 18.56
CA PRO A 199 20.19 -4.01 18.70
C PRO A 199 18.78 -3.86 19.27
N TRP A 200 18.62 -2.92 20.19
CA TRP A 200 17.36 -2.68 20.89
C TRP A 200 16.20 -2.34 19.93
N PHE A 201 16.46 -1.60 18.85
CA PHE A 201 15.44 -1.21 17.88
C PHE A 201 14.94 -2.40 17.05
N PHE A 202 15.77 -3.42 16.83
CA PHE A 202 15.36 -4.66 16.16
C PHE A 202 14.39 -5.45 17.05
N ILE A 203 14.71 -5.59 18.34
CA ILE A 203 13.85 -6.22 19.34
C ILE A 203 12.52 -5.45 19.47
N GLY A 204 12.58 -4.11 19.54
CA GLY A 204 11.41 -3.27 19.64
C GLY A 204 10.47 -3.38 18.44
N ALA A 205 11.01 -3.39 17.22
CA ALA A 205 10.22 -3.55 16.00
C ALA A 205 9.49 -4.92 15.95
N ILE A 206 10.17 -6.00 16.32
CA ILE A 206 9.57 -7.34 16.45
C ILE A 206 8.48 -7.32 17.52
N HIS A 207 8.73 -6.70 18.68
CA HIS A 207 7.76 -6.67 19.77
C HIS A 207 6.43 -6.00 19.37
N GLY A 208 6.49 -4.95 18.55
CA GLY A 208 5.31 -4.31 17.98
C GLY A 208 4.52 -5.24 17.07
N LEU A 209 5.21 -5.99 16.19
CA LEU A 209 4.58 -6.90 15.22
C LEU A 209 4.01 -8.17 15.85
N GLU A 210 4.75 -8.80 16.76
CA GLU A 210 4.39 -10.10 17.33
C GLU A 210 3.45 -9.98 18.52
N ALA A 211 3.57 -8.94 19.33
CA ALA A 211 2.84 -8.84 20.59
C ALA A 211 2.18 -7.47 20.81
N SER A 212 2.18 -6.56 19.84
CA SER A 212 1.60 -5.22 19.99
C SER A 212 2.15 -4.48 21.21
N PHE A 213 3.45 -4.65 21.48
CA PHE A 213 4.16 -4.12 22.65
C PHE A 213 3.69 -4.65 24.01
N ASN A 214 2.95 -5.76 24.05
CA ASN A 214 2.49 -6.36 25.29
C ASN A 214 3.62 -7.12 26.01
N PHE A 215 4.25 -6.45 26.98
CA PHE A 215 5.26 -7.04 27.87
C PHE A 215 4.76 -8.18 28.78
N ARG A 216 3.51 -8.59 28.67
CA ARG A 216 2.93 -9.75 29.38
C ARG A 216 2.78 -10.96 28.47
N ALA A 217 3.21 -10.86 27.22
CA ALA A 217 3.14 -11.89 26.20
C ALA A 217 4.54 -12.26 25.69
N HIS A 218 4.67 -13.46 25.13
CA HIS A 218 5.93 -13.93 24.55
C HIS A 218 6.33 -13.10 23.33
N LEU A 219 7.62 -12.74 23.26
CA LEU A 219 8.17 -12.05 22.08
C LEU A 219 8.11 -12.91 20.82
N HIS A 220 8.08 -14.24 20.97
CA HIS A 220 8.05 -15.20 19.86
C HIS A 220 6.89 -14.99 18.89
N ASN A 221 5.69 -14.79 19.42
CA ASN A 221 4.44 -14.85 18.65
C ASN A 221 3.23 -14.22 19.38
N GLY A 222 3.48 -13.47 20.45
CA GLY A 222 2.43 -12.78 21.21
C GLY A 222 1.58 -13.68 22.11
N ASP A 223 1.98 -14.94 22.35
CA ASP A 223 1.24 -15.80 23.28
C ASP A 223 1.24 -15.22 24.70
N PHE A 224 0.04 -15.10 25.25
CA PHE A 224 -0.23 -14.69 26.63
C PHE A 224 -0.94 -15.85 27.36
N PRO A 225 -0.70 -16.07 28.67
CA PRO A 225 0.24 -15.34 29.55
C PRO A 225 1.65 -15.93 29.58
N LEU A 226 2.65 -15.13 29.99
CA LEU A 226 4.04 -15.59 30.23
C LEU A 226 4.14 -16.70 31.30
N LYS A 227 3.12 -16.97 32.11
CA LYS A 227 3.15 -18.12 33.03
C LYS A 227 3.10 -19.48 32.33
N GLN A 228 2.82 -19.48 31.03
CA GLN A 228 2.73 -20.67 30.18
C GLN A 228 3.79 -20.58 29.10
N ARG A 229 4.15 -21.69 28.46
CA ARG A 229 4.97 -21.66 27.24
C ARG A 229 4.11 -21.29 26.05
N THR A 230 4.75 -20.90 24.94
CA THR A 230 4.07 -20.68 23.66
C THR A 230 3.27 -21.92 23.25
N ARG A 231 2.05 -21.68 22.78
CA ARG A 231 1.14 -22.66 22.16
C ARG A 231 1.16 -22.53 20.63
N GLN A 232 1.30 -21.30 20.13
CA GLN A 232 1.46 -21.00 18.72
C GLN A 232 2.91 -21.28 18.29
N VAL A 233 3.13 -21.39 16.98
CA VAL A 233 4.48 -21.63 16.43
C VAL A 233 5.36 -20.40 16.70
N PRO A 234 6.61 -20.57 17.17
CA PRO A 234 7.21 -21.83 17.63
C PRO A 234 6.65 -22.25 19.00
N ALA A 235 6.08 -23.46 19.08
CA ALA A 235 5.40 -23.94 20.29
C ALA A 235 6.37 -24.55 21.31
N GLY A 236 6.02 -24.48 22.59
CA GLY A 236 6.79 -25.08 23.69
C GLY A 236 8.00 -24.26 24.13
N HIS A 237 8.04 -22.97 23.81
CA HIS A 237 9.11 -22.05 24.16
C HIS A 237 8.72 -21.08 25.29
N PRO A 238 9.68 -20.62 26.11
CA PRO A 238 11.05 -21.12 26.23
C PRO A 238 11.14 -22.58 26.70
N THR A 239 12.21 -23.28 26.29
CA THR A 239 12.38 -24.72 26.60
C THR A 239 12.69 -24.97 28.08
N VAL A 240 13.23 -23.96 28.78
CA VAL A 240 13.37 -23.89 30.23
C VAL A 240 12.59 -22.65 30.69
N TRP A 241 11.55 -22.83 31.53
CA TRP A 241 10.55 -21.77 31.76
C TRP A 241 10.07 -21.56 33.19
N LEU A 242 10.40 -22.46 34.11
CA LEU A 242 10.06 -22.28 35.53
C LEU A 242 11.29 -21.78 36.26
N PRO A 243 11.12 -20.82 37.17
CA PRO A 243 11.37 -19.39 36.96
C PRO A 243 12.80 -19.04 36.50
N PRO A 244 12.98 -17.94 35.75
CA PRO A 244 12.02 -16.84 35.53
C PRO A 244 11.01 -17.05 34.37
N ASP A 245 9.76 -16.62 34.59
CA ASP A 245 8.63 -16.58 33.63
C ASP A 245 8.32 -15.12 33.17
N ASP A 246 9.38 -14.36 32.86
CA ASP A 246 9.31 -12.95 32.48
C ASP A 246 9.54 -12.69 30.99
N TRP A 247 9.23 -11.47 30.56
CA TRP A 247 9.32 -11.08 29.15
C TRP A 247 10.77 -11.11 28.65
N GLU A 248 11.71 -10.67 29.48
CA GLU A 248 13.13 -10.64 29.19
C GLU A 248 13.67 -12.04 28.85
N SER A 249 13.27 -13.05 29.62
CA SER A 249 13.66 -14.45 29.41
C SER A 249 13.03 -15.00 28.14
N SER A 250 11.75 -14.68 27.87
CA SER A 250 11.12 -15.02 26.59
C SER A 250 11.81 -14.34 25.40
N ALA A 251 12.21 -13.08 25.53
CA ALA A 251 12.84 -12.32 24.47
C ALA A 251 14.25 -12.84 24.16
N LYS A 252 15.03 -13.17 25.19
CA LYS A 252 16.35 -13.80 25.05
C LYS A 252 16.25 -15.16 24.37
N ASP A 253 15.25 -15.97 24.73
CA ASP A 253 14.98 -17.25 24.07
C ASP A 253 14.65 -17.06 22.58
N ALA A 254 13.81 -16.08 22.23
CA ALA A 254 13.47 -15.76 20.84
C ALA A 254 14.70 -15.40 19.99
N MET A 255 15.55 -14.52 20.51
CA MET A 255 16.76 -14.10 19.80
C MET A 255 17.76 -15.25 19.62
N LYS A 256 17.81 -16.20 20.56
CA LYS A 256 18.65 -17.40 20.47
C LYS A 256 18.07 -18.42 19.48
N LEU A 257 16.79 -18.73 19.57
CA LEU A 257 16.11 -19.71 18.73
C LEU A 257 16.25 -19.37 17.24
N LEU A 258 16.08 -18.10 16.89
CA LEU A 258 16.16 -17.63 15.50
C LEU A 258 17.61 -17.35 15.04
N GLY A 259 18.61 -17.64 15.88
CA GLY A 259 20.02 -17.52 15.53
C GLY A 259 20.52 -16.09 15.37
N PHE A 260 19.85 -15.11 15.99
CA PHE A 260 20.25 -13.70 15.96
C PHE A 260 21.20 -13.32 17.09
N ALA A 261 21.16 -14.06 18.21
CA ALA A 261 22.06 -13.84 19.33
C ALA A 261 23.54 -13.99 18.90
N GLY A 262 24.39 -13.05 19.36
CA GLY A 262 25.83 -13.05 19.09
C GLY A 262 26.22 -12.66 17.65
N LYS A 263 25.31 -12.13 16.84
CA LYS A 263 25.65 -11.63 15.51
C LYS A 263 26.22 -10.21 15.59
N SER A 264 27.27 -9.94 14.83
CA SER A 264 27.99 -8.66 14.86
C SER A 264 27.56 -7.66 13.77
N ASP A 265 27.34 -8.13 12.54
CA ASP A 265 26.91 -7.28 11.43
C ASP A 265 25.45 -6.86 11.62
N TRP A 266 25.19 -5.61 11.99
CA TRP A 266 23.86 -5.00 12.07
C TRP A 266 23.76 -3.77 11.15
N SER A 267 24.42 -3.82 9.99
CA SER A 267 24.16 -2.88 8.90
C SER A 267 22.67 -2.82 8.58
N LEU A 268 22.23 -1.72 7.96
CA LEU A 268 20.83 -1.51 7.61
C LEU A 268 20.26 -2.69 6.82
N GLU A 269 20.96 -3.12 5.78
CA GLU A 269 20.54 -4.21 4.90
C GLU A 269 20.49 -5.53 5.66
N ARG A 270 21.46 -5.78 6.55
CA ARG A 270 21.49 -7.01 7.34
C ARG A 270 20.36 -7.06 8.36
N THR A 271 20.04 -5.92 8.95
CA THR A 271 18.90 -5.76 9.86
C THR A 271 17.60 -6.09 9.14
N LEU A 272 17.38 -5.51 7.96
CA LEU A 272 16.18 -5.76 7.14
C LEU A 272 16.08 -7.23 6.69
N TYR A 273 17.20 -7.83 6.29
CA TYR A 273 17.27 -9.26 5.97
C TYR A 273 16.86 -10.14 7.16
N ARG A 274 17.34 -9.84 8.37
CA ARG A 274 17.00 -10.60 9.57
C ARG A 274 15.55 -10.42 10.00
N LEU A 275 15.00 -9.22 9.85
CA LEU A 275 13.57 -8.97 10.10
C LEU A 275 12.69 -9.76 9.13
N GLU A 276 13.08 -9.84 7.85
CA GLU A 276 12.35 -10.70 6.92
C GLU A 276 12.56 -12.17 7.24
N ALA A 277 13.75 -12.60 7.66
CA ALA A 277 14.01 -13.96 8.10
C ALA A 277 13.17 -14.36 9.32
N TYR A 278 12.93 -13.42 10.25
CA TYR A 278 12.05 -13.61 11.41
C TYR A 278 10.65 -14.04 10.97
N ASN A 279 10.05 -13.30 10.02
CA ASN A 279 8.73 -13.63 9.47
C ASN A 279 8.76 -14.79 8.46
N GLY A 280 9.86 -14.92 7.71
CA GLY A 280 10.06 -15.85 6.61
C GLY A 280 9.97 -15.21 5.21
N PHE A 281 10.77 -15.76 4.28
CA PHE A 281 10.91 -15.32 2.88
C PHE A 281 9.79 -15.80 1.92
N GLY A 282 8.57 -16.00 2.41
CA GLY A 282 7.45 -16.51 1.61
C GLY A 282 7.07 -15.56 0.46
N TYR A 283 7.11 -14.26 0.73
CA TYR A 283 6.72 -13.19 -0.20
C TYR A 283 7.64 -13.05 -1.42
N ARG A 284 8.90 -13.49 -1.29
CA ARG A 284 9.90 -13.47 -2.38
C ARG A 284 9.42 -14.22 -3.62
N LYS A 285 8.72 -15.35 -3.45
CA LYS A 285 8.16 -16.13 -4.56
C LYS A 285 7.01 -15.43 -5.28
N GLN A 286 6.35 -14.50 -4.59
CA GLN A 286 5.22 -13.75 -5.14
C GLN A 286 5.67 -12.43 -5.78
N LEU A 287 6.96 -12.07 -5.66
CA LEU A 287 7.48 -10.77 -6.09
C LEU A 287 6.64 -9.61 -5.51
N VAL A 288 6.29 -9.74 -4.23
CA VAL A 288 5.59 -8.71 -3.45
C VAL A 288 6.50 -8.31 -2.28
N PRO A 289 6.70 -7.01 -2.00
CA PRO A 289 7.43 -6.60 -0.82
C PRO A 289 6.72 -7.12 0.43
N SER A 290 7.47 -7.75 1.35
CA SER A 290 6.85 -8.32 2.55
C SER A 290 6.10 -7.24 3.35
N PRO A 291 4.79 -7.40 3.62
CA PRO A 291 4.06 -6.47 4.48
C PRO A 291 4.63 -6.42 5.90
N TYR A 292 5.36 -7.46 6.33
CA TYR A 292 6.05 -7.48 7.62
C TYR A 292 7.17 -6.42 7.69
N LEU A 293 7.79 -6.09 6.55
CA LEU A 293 8.78 -5.02 6.46
C LEU A 293 8.16 -3.70 6.03
N TRP A 294 7.34 -3.73 4.97
CA TRP A 294 6.96 -2.54 4.20
C TRP A 294 5.49 -2.13 4.36
N GLY A 295 4.75 -2.77 5.26
CA GLY A 295 3.39 -2.37 5.58
C GLY A 295 3.31 -0.87 5.92
N TYR A 296 2.34 -0.17 5.34
CA TYR A 296 2.13 1.28 5.41
C TYR A 296 3.07 2.18 4.60
N SER A 297 4.03 1.62 3.84
CA SER A 297 4.83 2.42 2.90
C SER A 297 4.24 2.46 1.49
N ASN A 298 4.77 3.34 0.65
CA ASN A 298 4.55 3.37 -0.79
C ASN A 298 4.90 2.03 -1.49
N HIS A 299 5.80 1.22 -0.93
CA HIS A 299 6.24 -0.04 -1.56
C HIS A 299 5.26 -1.21 -1.41
N TYR A 300 4.33 -1.18 -0.47
CA TYR A 300 3.36 -2.27 -0.27
C TYR A 300 1.92 -1.78 -0.44
N ASP A 301 1.16 -2.41 -1.35
CA ASP A 301 -0.28 -2.15 -1.49
C ASP A 301 -1.17 -3.32 -1.08
N ALA A 302 -0.93 -4.50 -1.66
CA ALA A 302 -1.72 -5.71 -1.44
C ALA A 302 -0.89 -6.96 -1.66
N GLY A 303 -1.40 -8.11 -1.22
CA GLY A 303 -0.71 -9.40 -1.29
C GLY A 303 -0.28 -9.87 0.09
N LYS A 304 -1.00 -10.83 0.67
CA LYS A 304 -0.72 -11.34 2.01
C LYS A 304 -0.99 -12.84 2.11
N PHE A 305 -0.17 -13.54 2.90
CA PHE A 305 -0.54 -14.87 3.39
C PHE A 305 -1.57 -14.72 4.52
N VAL A 306 -2.81 -15.11 4.27
CA VAL A 306 -3.93 -14.99 5.23
C VAL A 306 -3.97 -16.14 6.24
N ALA A 307 -3.28 -17.23 5.92
CA ALA A 307 -2.96 -18.35 6.80
C ALA A 307 -1.72 -19.06 6.24
N ASP A 308 -1.20 -20.04 6.97
CA ASP A 308 -0.06 -20.84 6.53
C ASP A 308 -0.27 -21.42 5.13
N GLY A 309 0.61 -21.03 4.21
CA GLY A 309 0.56 -21.42 2.81
C GLY A 309 -0.57 -20.81 1.98
N LYS A 310 -1.52 -20.07 2.58
CA LYS A 310 -2.68 -19.49 1.88
C LYS A 310 -2.39 -18.06 1.43
N TRP A 311 -1.88 -17.93 0.21
CA TRP A 311 -1.65 -16.64 -0.45
C TRP A 311 -2.96 -16.01 -0.93
N SER A 312 -3.11 -14.70 -0.71
CA SER A 312 -4.13 -13.87 -1.35
C SER A 312 -3.48 -12.65 -1.99
N PRO A 313 -3.61 -12.44 -3.31
CA PRO A 313 -3.02 -11.29 -4.01
C PRO A 313 -3.71 -9.97 -3.68
N THR A 314 -4.94 -9.99 -3.16
CA THR A 314 -5.76 -8.79 -2.90
C THR A 314 -5.87 -8.45 -1.42
N ALA A 315 -5.52 -9.37 -0.51
CA ALA A 315 -5.55 -9.09 0.92
C ALA A 315 -4.54 -8.00 1.28
N LYS A 316 -4.97 -7.01 2.08
CA LYS A 316 -4.13 -5.91 2.56
C LYS A 316 -3.73 -6.14 4.02
N SER A 317 -2.46 -5.91 4.34
CA SER A 317 -1.99 -5.86 5.72
C SER A 317 -2.55 -4.62 6.41
N ARG A 318 -2.96 -4.78 7.67
CA ARG A 318 -3.40 -3.69 8.56
C ARG A 318 -2.38 -3.43 9.67
N GLN A 319 -1.13 -3.81 9.43
CA GLN A 319 -0.03 -3.68 10.37
C GLN A 319 1.07 -2.82 9.75
N CYS A 320 1.69 -1.99 10.58
CA CYS A 320 2.88 -1.24 10.22
C CYS A 320 4.07 -2.20 10.10
N GLY A 321 4.83 -2.09 9.00
CA GLY A 321 6.00 -2.94 8.80
C GLY A 321 7.21 -2.50 9.64
N ALA A 322 8.05 -3.45 10.02
CA ALA A 322 9.23 -3.18 10.85
C ALA A 322 10.23 -2.21 10.20
N ALA A 323 10.41 -2.28 8.87
CA ALA A 323 11.29 -1.35 8.17
C ALA A 323 10.74 0.08 8.22
N VAL A 324 9.42 0.23 8.18
CA VAL A 324 8.74 1.52 8.28
C VAL A 324 8.87 2.12 9.68
N VAL A 325 8.74 1.30 10.73
CA VAL A 325 9.02 1.73 12.12
C VAL A 325 10.48 2.16 12.28
N ILE A 326 11.43 1.38 11.78
CA ILE A 326 12.86 1.72 11.84
C ILE A 326 13.16 3.00 11.07
N ARG A 327 12.55 3.19 9.89
CA ARG A 327 12.69 4.44 9.13
C ARG A 327 12.23 5.64 9.95
N ALA A 328 11.08 5.55 10.62
CA ALA A 328 10.61 6.62 11.49
C ALA A 328 11.55 6.90 12.68
N LEU A 329 12.16 5.85 13.28
CA LEU A 329 13.18 6.02 14.33
C LEU A 329 14.46 6.69 13.81
N VAL A 330 14.85 6.42 12.56
CA VAL A 330 15.98 7.06 11.87
C VAL A 330 15.67 8.52 11.55
N ASP A 331 14.50 8.80 10.98
CA ASP A 331 14.07 10.16 10.66
C ASP A 331 13.95 11.02 11.93
N ALA A 332 13.58 10.42 13.07
CA ALA A 332 13.57 11.06 14.38
C ALA A 332 14.96 11.16 15.06
N GLY A 333 16.03 10.69 14.42
CA GLY A 333 17.40 10.71 14.96
C GLY A 333 17.63 9.80 16.17
N THR A 334 16.69 8.89 16.48
CA THR A 334 16.79 7.97 17.63
C THR A 334 17.66 6.75 17.31
N VAL A 335 17.71 6.36 16.04
CA VAL A 335 18.56 5.30 15.50
C VAL A 335 19.37 5.88 14.34
N SER A 336 20.63 5.48 14.22
CA SER A 336 21.45 5.75 13.06
C SER A 336 22.11 4.47 12.58
N PHE A 337 22.26 4.35 11.26
CA PHE A 337 23.11 3.35 10.65
C PHE A 337 24.37 4.09 10.18
N GLY A 338 25.54 3.54 10.53
CA GLY A 338 26.85 4.12 10.22
C GLY A 338 27.26 3.93 8.76
#